data_AF-A0A7S9HDZ3-F1
#
_entry.id   AF-A0A7S9HDZ3-F1
#
_cell.length_a   1.000
_cell.length_b   1.000
_cell.length_c   1.000
_cell.angle_alpha   90.00
_cell.angle_beta   90.00
_cell.angle_gamma   90.00
#
_symmetry.space_group_name_H-M   'P 1'
#
loop_
_entity.id
_entity.type
_entity.pdbx_description
1 polymer ?
#
loop_
_entity_poly.entity_id
_entity_poly.type
_entity_poly.pdbx_seq_one_letter_code
_entity_poly.pdbx_strand_id
1 'polypeptide(L)'
;MFGFGGWKTVLLHEIFHLWSAESIRYKDGREHWFNEGFTEYYAFKTALQLGLISADEATSIAAFPIGYYSASNGLGKISMRDAGKSNETKFENYFLVYHGGWVVAMILDHEIRLKTNGAKSLDDLMTYMYLNYPRHKKLYSTEDIVLGLEKTTGINFSDFINQYVIGVQTIPVSDYFNLSNAIWSYKFNKHNKSNYKYLYQTLGIKSKEQ
;
A
#
# COMPACT_ATOMS: atom_id res chain seq x y z
N MET A 1 6.65 14.77 6.43
CA MET A 1 5.35 15.38 6.78
C MET A 1 4.37 14.23 6.88
N PHE A 2 3.89 13.97 8.11
CA PHE A 2 2.89 12.95 8.44
C PHE A 2 1.63 13.10 7.58
N GLY A 3 1.12 11.98 7.06
CA GLY A 3 0.08 11.92 6.04
C GLY A 3 -1.22 12.63 6.42
N PHE A 4 -1.70 13.48 5.51
CA PHE A 4 -3.09 13.82 5.17
C PHE A 4 -4.17 14.13 6.23
N GLY A 5 -3.92 14.06 7.55
CA GLY A 5 -5.01 14.11 8.52
C GLY A 5 -4.59 14.27 9.97
N GLY A 6 -3.70 15.23 10.27
CA GLY A 6 -3.41 15.65 11.64
C GLY A 6 -2.96 14.53 12.57
N TRP A 7 -3.10 14.72 13.89
CA TRP A 7 -2.67 13.73 14.90
C TRP A 7 -3.44 12.40 14.83
N LYS A 8 -4.65 12.40 14.24
CA LYS A 8 -5.51 11.21 14.15
C LYS A 8 -4.94 10.17 13.18
N THR A 9 -4.45 10.58 12.01
CA THR A 9 -3.84 9.64 11.05
C THR A 9 -2.53 9.08 11.57
N VAL A 10 -1.73 9.90 12.28
CA VAL A 10 -0.53 9.42 12.99
C VAL A 10 -0.90 8.37 14.03
N LEU A 11 -1.92 8.63 14.86
CA LEU A 11 -2.37 7.65 15.84
C LEU A 11 -2.84 6.35 15.19
N LEU A 12 -3.55 6.41 14.05
CA LEU A 12 -3.96 5.21 13.32
C LEU A 12 -2.76 4.43 12.77
N HIS A 13 -1.73 5.12 12.26
CA HIS A 13 -0.47 4.50 11.84
C HIS A 13 0.20 3.75 12.98
N GLU A 14 0.38 4.42 14.13
CA GLU A 14 1.02 3.79 15.30
C GLU A 14 0.18 2.64 15.90
N ILE A 15 -1.15 2.74 15.89
CA ILE A 15 -2.03 1.64 16.32
C ILE A 15 -1.90 0.46 15.36
N PHE A 16 -1.81 0.70 14.05
CA PHE A 16 -1.67 -0.38 13.08
C PHE A 16 -0.33 -1.12 13.24
N HIS A 17 0.72 -0.45 13.70
CA HIS A 17 2.00 -1.08 14.07
C HIS A 17 1.88 -2.13 15.17
N LEU A 18 0.85 -2.09 16.04
CA LEU A 18 0.57 -3.19 16.99
C LEU A 18 0.38 -4.53 16.26
N TRP A 19 -0.09 -4.47 15.02
CA TRP A 19 -0.19 -5.62 14.14
C TRP A 19 1.03 -5.77 13.23
N SER A 20 1.30 -4.79 12.37
CA SER A 20 2.28 -4.88 11.28
C SER A 20 3.74 -4.91 11.74
N ALA A 21 4.03 -4.50 12.98
CA ALA A 21 5.37 -4.52 13.57
C ALA A 21 5.44 -5.35 14.86
N GLU A 22 4.42 -5.28 15.72
CA GLU A 22 4.48 -5.95 17.03
C GLU A 22 3.99 -7.40 16.97
N SER A 23 3.00 -7.70 16.12
CA SER A 23 2.48 -9.08 15.94
C SER A 23 3.24 -9.87 14.88
N ILE A 24 3.53 -9.25 13.73
CA ILE A 24 4.42 -9.78 12.69
C ILE A 24 5.67 -8.91 12.61
N ARG A 25 6.82 -9.50 12.30
CA ARG A 25 8.08 -8.75 12.25
C ARG A 25 8.97 -9.23 11.13
N TYR A 26 9.54 -8.27 10.42
CA TYR A 26 10.51 -8.49 9.38
C TYR A 26 11.85 -8.99 9.93
N LYS A 27 12.63 -9.65 9.09
CA LYS A 27 13.97 -10.14 9.42
C LYS A 27 14.98 -9.01 9.64
N ASP A 28 14.98 -8.00 8.78
CA ASP A 28 15.85 -6.82 8.88
C ASP A 28 15.22 -5.59 8.19
N GLY A 29 15.90 -4.43 8.28
CA GLY A 29 15.37 -3.14 7.81
C GLY A 29 15.00 -3.10 6.31
N ARG A 30 15.49 -4.04 5.50
CA ARG A 30 15.14 -4.11 4.08
C ARG A 30 13.65 -4.28 3.82
N GLU A 31 12.87 -4.75 4.80
CA GLU A 31 11.41 -4.87 4.65
C GLU A 31 10.62 -3.70 5.26
N HIS A 32 11.27 -2.57 5.54
CA HIS A 32 10.57 -1.36 5.98
C HIS A 32 9.61 -0.81 4.92
N TRP A 33 9.83 -1.05 3.62
CA TRP A 33 8.87 -0.68 2.58
C TRP A 33 7.51 -1.37 2.79
N PHE A 34 7.52 -2.64 3.21
CA PHE A 34 6.32 -3.40 3.51
C PHE A 34 5.75 -2.93 4.85
N ASN A 35 6.58 -2.88 5.90
CA ASN A 35 6.11 -2.51 7.23
C ASN A 35 5.57 -1.07 7.29
N GLU A 36 6.37 -0.06 6.96
CA GLU A 36 5.96 1.35 7.08
C GLU A 36 4.96 1.73 5.98
N GLY A 37 5.25 1.34 4.73
CA GLY A 37 4.41 1.74 3.60
C GLY A 37 3.02 1.11 3.62
N PHE A 38 2.89 -0.15 4.05
CA PHE A 38 1.57 -0.77 4.16
C PHE A 38 0.84 -0.24 5.40
N THR A 39 1.55 0.10 6.48
CA THR A 39 0.96 0.75 7.65
C THR A 39 0.34 2.10 7.26
N GLU A 40 1.03 2.92 6.47
CA GLU A 40 0.45 4.16 5.92
C GLU A 40 -0.80 3.88 5.07
N TYR A 41 -0.79 2.83 4.25
CA TYR A 41 -1.92 2.45 3.40
C TYR A 41 -3.15 2.02 4.21
N TYR A 42 -2.94 1.19 5.23
CA TYR A 42 -4.02 0.76 6.10
C TYR A 42 -4.47 1.84 7.08
N ALA A 43 -3.61 2.75 7.52
CA ALA A 43 -4.00 3.93 8.29
C ALA A 43 -4.95 4.81 7.46
N PHE A 44 -4.65 5.02 6.18
CA PHE A 44 -5.54 5.71 5.23
C PHE A 44 -6.89 5.00 5.09
N LYS A 45 -6.91 3.69 4.81
CA LYS A 45 -8.17 2.92 4.70
C LYS A 45 -8.98 2.95 6.00
N THR A 46 -8.30 2.86 7.15
CA THR A 46 -8.94 2.89 8.47
C THR A 46 -9.55 4.27 8.75
N ALA A 47 -8.86 5.35 8.40
CA ALA A 47 -9.39 6.71 8.54
C ALA A 47 -10.71 6.88 7.77
N LEU A 48 -10.79 6.36 6.54
CA LEU A 48 -12.01 6.35 5.76
C LEU A 48 -13.11 5.48 6.39
N GLN A 49 -12.77 4.29 6.85
CA GLN A 49 -13.73 3.36 7.48
C GLN A 49 -14.33 3.93 8.78
N LEU A 50 -13.54 4.67 9.55
CA LEU A 50 -13.98 5.36 10.76
C LEU A 50 -14.70 6.69 10.47
N GLY A 51 -14.82 7.09 9.20
CA GLY A 51 -15.45 8.34 8.80
C GLY A 51 -14.65 9.60 9.18
N LEU A 52 -13.34 9.46 9.46
CA LEU A 52 -12.45 10.59 9.73
C LEU A 52 -12.08 11.36 8.47
N ILE A 53 -12.12 10.68 7.32
CA ILE A 53 -12.10 11.27 5.99
C ILE A 53 -13.30 10.73 5.22
N SER A 54 -13.91 11.57 4.40
CA SER A 54 -15.00 11.18 3.49
C SER A 54 -14.45 10.43 2.27
N ALA A 55 -15.33 9.72 1.57
CA ALA A 55 -14.96 9.04 0.33
C ALA A 55 -14.52 10.02 -0.78
N ASP A 56 -15.05 11.25 -0.79
CA ASP A 56 -14.62 12.29 -1.73
C ASP A 56 -13.17 12.72 -1.44
N GLU A 57 -12.87 13.02 -0.17
CA GLU A 57 -11.53 13.35 0.29
C GLU A 57 -10.55 12.20 0.04
N ALA A 58 -10.95 10.96 0.31
CA ALA A 58 -10.12 9.78 0.10
C ALA A 58 -9.60 9.66 -1.34
N THR A 59 -10.44 9.94 -2.35
CA THR A 59 -10.00 9.91 -3.76
C THR A 59 -8.92 10.95 -4.05
N SER A 60 -8.99 12.13 -3.44
CA SER A 60 -7.99 13.19 -3.61
C SER A 60 -6.73 12.95 -2.77
N ILE A 61 -6.90 12.46 -1.53
CA ILE A 61 -5.82 12.14 -0.60
C ILE A 61 -4.90 11.04 -1.18
N ALA A 62 -5.46 10.07 -1.89
CA ALA A 62 -4.70 9.00 -2.52
C ALA A 62 -3.67 9.47 -3.56
N ALA A 63 -3.83 10.67 -4.14
CA ALA A 63 -2.89 11.20 -5.12
C ALA A 63 -1.55 11.65 -4.50
N PHE A 64 -1.55 12.00 -3.22
CA PHE A 64 -0.37 12.60 -2.61
C PHE A 64 0.75 11.61 -2.29
N PRO A 65 0.50 10.37 -1.80
CA PRO A 65 1.57 9.37 -1.70
C PRO A 65 2.24 9.10 -3.04
N ILE A 66 1.48 9.08 -4.14
CA ILE A 66 2.03 8.98 -5.50
C ILE A 66 2.92 10.19 -5.80
N GLY A 67 2.47 11.40 -5.45
CA GLY A 67 3.26 12.63 -5.55
C GLY A 67 4.58 12.57 -4.76
N TYR A 68 4.54 12.18 -3.49
CA TYR A 68 5.75 12.06 -2.66
C TYR A 68 6.70 10.98 -3.16
N TYR A 69 6.18 9.83 -3.59
CA TYR A 69 6.98 8.79 -4.23
C TYR A 69 7.69 9.34 -5.49
N SER A 70 6.96 10.05 -6.35
CA SER A 70 7.52 10.65 -7.58
C SER A 70 8.61 11.70 -7.31
N ALA A 71 8.53 12.37 -6.16
CA ALA A 71 9.50 13.38 -5.72
C ALA A 71 10.65 12.80 -4.89
N SER A 72 10.72 11.48 -4.72
CA SER A 72 11.74 10.84 -3.90
C SER A 72 13.14 10.96 -4.51
N ASN A 73 14.12 11.37 -3.71
CA ASN A 73 15.51 11.51 -4.17
C ASN A 73 16.12 10.16 -4.63
N GLY A 74 15.72 9.06 -4.01
CA GLY A 74 16.20 7.70 -4.31
C GLY A 74 15.54 7.05 -5.54
N LEU A 75 14.49 7.67 -6.10
CA LEU A 75 13.75 7.09 -7.22
C LEU A 75 14.67 6.86 -8.43
N GLY A 76 14.68 5.64 -8.97
CA GLY A 76 15.56 5.28 -10.09
C GLY A 76 17.02 5.04 -9.71
N LYS A 77 17.42 5.24 -8.45
CA LYS A 77 18.84 5.22 -8.01
C LYS A 77 19.14 4.13 -6.99
N ILE A 78 18.20 3.86 -6.08
CA ILE A 78 18.31 2.85 -5.02
C ILE A 78 17.01 2.06 -4.93
N SER A 79 17.11 0.78 -4.59
CA SER A 79 15.93 -0.08 -4.41
C SER A 79 15.19 0.31 -3.13
N MET A 80 13.89 0.02 -3.04
CA MET A 80 13.15 0.27 -1.79
C MET A 80 13.72 -0.54 -0.63
N ARG A 81 14.23 -1.75 -0.90
CA ARG A 81 14.88 -2.60 0.10
C ARG A 81 16.19 -2.03 0.60
N ASP A 82 17.07 -1.61 -0.29
CA ASP A 82 18.37 -1.05 0.12
C ASP A 82 18.19 0.31 0.80
N ALA A 83 17.19 1.10 0.39
CA ALA A 83 16.79 2.30 1.10
C ALA A 83 16.40 2.02 2.56
N GLY A 84 15.65 0.94 2.84
CA GLY A 84 15.25 0.56 4.19
C GLY A 84 16.35 -0.09 5.05
N LYS A 85 17.49 -0.47 4.47
CA LYS A 85 18.48 -1.35 5.12
C LYS A 85 19.03 -0.81 6.45
N SER A 86 19.24 0.50 6.57
CA SER A 86 19.67 1.15 7.82
C SER A 86 18.79 2.35 8.14
N ASN A 87 18.86 2.84 9.38
CA ASN A 87 18.14 4.06 9.78
C ASN A 87 18.60 5.29 8.99
N GLU A 88 19.89 5.37 8.67
CA GLU A 88 20.48 6.47 7.89
C GLU A 88 19.95 6.45 6.44
N THR A 89 20.09 5.32 5.74
CA THR A 89 19.60 5.21 4.36
C THR A 89 18.10 5.39 4.27
N LYS A 90 17.36 4.91 5.28
CA LYS A 90 15.90 5.07 5.35
C LYS A 90 15.52 6.53 5.51
N PHE A 91 16.23 7.26 6.36
CA PHE A 91 15.98 8.68 6.59
C PHE A 91 16.22 9.50 5.32
N GLU A 92 17.33 9.26 4.61
CA GLU A 92 17.64 9.92 3.34
C GLU A 92 16.64 9.60 2.23
N ASN A 93 16.02 8.41 2.29
CA ASN A 93 15.10 7.90 1.29
C ASN A 93 13.67 7.73 1.84
N TYR A 94 13.27 8.58 2.79
CA TYR A 94 12.00 8.44 3.51
C TYR A 94 10.80 8.30 2.57
N PHE A 95 10.70 9.14 1.53
CA PHE A 95 9.59 9.05 0.57
C PHE A 95 9.60 7.77 -0.25
N LEU A 96 10.78 7.21 -0.55
CA LEU A 96 10.87 5.93 -1.26
C LEU A 96 10.33 4.78 -0.41
N VAL A 97 10.71 4.71 0.87
CA VAL A 97 10.33 3.61 1.76
C VAL A 97 8.84 3.70 2.13
N TYR A 98 8.38 4.86 2.62
CA TYR A 98 7.02 5.01 3.12
C TYR A 98 6.01 5.14 1.97
N HIS A 99 6.22 6.10 1.07
CA HIS A 99 5.24 6.36 0.01
C HIS A 99 5.41 5.41 -1.18
N GLY A 100 6.62 4.95 -1.48
CA GLY A 100 6.82 3.87 -2.44
C GLY A 100 6.18 2.56 -1.96
N GLY A 101 6.36 2.21 -0.67
CA GLY A 101 5.67 1.08 -0.06
C GLY A 101 4.14 1.22 -0.08
N TRP A 102 3.61 2.42 0.17
CA TRP A 102 2.18 2.73 0.03
C TRP A 102 1.68 2.52 -1.41
N VAL A 103 2.43 3.01 -2.41
CA VAL A 103 2.10 2.84 -3.83
C VAL A 103 2.09 1.36 -4.21
N VAL A 104 3.08 0.58 -3.72
CA VAL A 104 3.10 -0.87 -3.90
C VAL A 104 1.86 -1.52 -3.27
N ALA A 105 1.49 -1.18 -2.04
CA ALA A 105 0.30 -1.71 -1.38
C ALA A 105 -0.98 -1.42 -2.18
N MET A 106 -1.13 -0.18 -2.66
CA MET A 106 -2.28 0.22 -3.47
C MET A 106 -2.36 -0.55 -4.80
N ILE A 107 -1.24 -0.70 -5.50
CA ILE A 107 -1.18 -1.45 -6.77
C ILE A 107 -1.51 -2.92 -6.55
N LEU A 108 -0.92 -3.55 -5.53
CA LEU A 108 -1.22 -4.95 -5.20
C LEU A 108 -2.70 -5.13 -4.87
N ASP A 109 -3.27 -4.31 -3.99
CA ASP A 109 -4.70 -4.40 -3.64
C ASP A 109 -5.60 -4.20 -4.88
N HIS A 110 -5.25 -3.27 -5.77
CA HIS A 110 -5.97 -3.06 -7.03
C HIS A 110 -5.90 -4.26 -7.97
N GLU A 111 -4.69 -4.74 -8.26
CA GLU A 111 -4.45 -5.86 -9.17
C GLU A 111 -5.09 -7.16 -8.66
N ILE A 112 -5.01 -7.42 -7.35
CA ILE A 112 -5.65 -8.58 -6.73
C ILE A 112 -7.17 -8.48 -6.93
N ARG A 113 -7.79 -7.34 -6.62
CA ARG A 113 -9.24 -7.16 -6.80
C ARG A 113 -9.64 -7.31 -8.26
N LEU A 114 -8.90 -6.73 -9.18
CA LEU A 114 -9.18 -6.81 -10.61
C LEU A 114 -9.11 -8.26 -11.11
N LYS A 115 -8.00 -8.96 -10.84
CA LYS A 115 -7.74 -10.33 -11.33
C LYS A 115 -8.61 -11.39 -10.65
N THR A 116 -9.11 -11.11 -9.45
CA THR A 116 -10.01 -12.03 -8.71
C THR A 116 -11.47 -11.58 -8.73
N ASN A 117 -11.83 -10.60 -9.56
CA ASN A 117 -13.18 -10.04 -9.65
C ASN A 117 -13.75 -9.63 -8.26
N GLY A 118 -12.88 -9.10 -7.39
CA GLY A 118 -13.18 -8.66 -6.04
C GLY A 118 -13.28 -9.76 -4.99
N ALA A 119 -13.04 -11.04 -5.34
CA ALA A 119 -13.11 -12.15 -4.40
C ALA A 119 -11.95 -12.16 -3.39
N LYS A 120 -10.81 -11.57 -3.75
CA LYS A 120 -9.62 -11.41 -2.92
C LYS A 120 -9.17 -9.96 -2.86
N SER A 121 -8.34 -9.66 -1.88
CA SER A 121 -7.72 -8.35 -1.69
C SER A 121 -6.37 -8.46 -0.99
N LEU A 122 -5.71 -7.31 -0.79
CA LEU A 122 -4.49 -7.28 0.03
C LEU A 122 -4.73 -7.76 1.47
N ASP A 123 -5.97 -7.65 1.97
CA ASP A 123 -6.33 -8.08 3.32
C ASP A 123 -6.13 -9.60 3.51
N ASP A 124 -6.27 -10.40 2.44
CA ASP A 124 -5.97 -11.83 2.45
C ASP A 124 -4.48 -12.09 2.69
N LEU A 125 -3.59 -11.34 2.04
CA LEU A 125 -2.14 -11.40 2.28
C LEU A 125 -1.84 -11.04 3.74
N MET A 126 -2.36 -9.91 4.20
CA MET A 126 -2.02 -9.41 5.53
C MET A 126 -2.51 -10.38 6.63
N THR A 127 -3.69 -10.99 6.44
CA THR A 127 -4.19 -12.07 7.30
C THR A 127 -3.27 -13.30 7.27
N TYR A 128 -2.81 -13.71 6.09
CA TYR A 128 -1.85 -14.81 5.96
C TYR A 128 -0.53 -14.51 6.68
N MET A 129 0.01 -13.29 6.56
CA MET A 129 1.23 -12.89 7.23
C MET A 129 1.07 -12.98 8.75
N TYR A 130 -0.05 -12.52 9.29
CA TYR A 130 -0.36 -12.63 10.72
C TYR A 130 -0.36 -14.06 11.25
N LEU A 131 -1.04 -14.96 10.54
CA LEU A 131 -1.19 -16.34 10.97
C LEU A 131 0.11 -17.15 10.85
N ASN A 132 0.96 -16.84 9.87
CA ASN A 132 2.13 -17.66 9.52
C ASN A 132 3.48 -17.08 9.98
N TYR A 133 3.55 -15.80 10.31
CA TYR A 133 4.78 -15.11 10.75
C TYR A 133 4.60 -14.43 12.12
N PRO A 134 4.12 -15.14 13.16
CA PRO A 134 4.06 -14.56 14.49
C PRO A 134 5.49 -14.23 14.95
N ARG A 135 5.72 -12.97 15.35
CA ARG A 135 7.04 -12.41 15.66
C ARG A 135 7.89 -13.27 16.59
N HIS A 136 7.28 -13.93 17.56
CA HIS A 136 7.97 -14.76 18.55
C HIS A 136 8.41 -16.14 18.02
N LYS A 137 8.01 -16.52 16.80
CA LYS A 137 8.40 -17.80 16.18
C LYS A 137 9.15 -17.62 14.86
N LYS A 138 8.69 -16.70 14.00
CA LYS A 138 9.23 -16.55 12.64
C LYS A 138 9.19 -15.10 12.21
N LEU A 139 10.30 -14.64 11.65
CA LEU A 139 10.42 -13.33 11.00
C LEU A 139 10.27 -13.51 9.48
N TYR A 140 9.63 -12.56 8.80
CA TYR A 140 9.42 -12.63 7.35
C TYR A 140 10.50 -11.88 6.55
N SER A 141 10.71 -12.29 5.30
CA SER A 141 11.44 -11.54 4.27
C SER A 141 10.54 -11.21 3.06
N THR A 142 11.07 -10.48 2.07
CA THR A 142 10.36 -10.22 0.80
C THR A 142 9.87 -11.52 0.13
N GLU A 143 10.66 -12.59 0.16
CA GLU A 143 10.33 -13.86 -0.49
C GLU A 143 9.09 -14.52 0.16
N ASP A 144 8.96 -14.39 1.48
CA ASP A 144 7.78 -14.84 2.23
C ASP A 144 6.52 -14.03 1.86
N ILE A 145 6.67 -12.72 1.58
CA ILE A 145 5.57 -11.85 1.12
C ILE A 145 5.09 -12.28 -0.27
N VAL A 146 6.01 -12.53 -1.20
CA VAL A 146 5.70 -13.02 -2.56
C VAL A 146 4.98 -14.37 -2.50
N LEU A 147 5.47 -15.29 -1.67
CA LEU A 147 4.82 -16.59 -1.46
C LEU A 147 3.43 -16.42 -0.83
N GLY A 148 3.27 -15.51 0.13
CA GLY A 148 1.98 -15.20 0.74
C GLY A 148 0.97 -14.67 -0.28
N LEU A 149 1.39 -13.79 -1.18
CA LEU A 149 0.56 -13.26 -2.27
C LEU A 149 0.07 -14.40 -3.17
N GLU A 150 0.97 -15.26 -3.63
CA GLU A 150 0.62 -16.38 -4.50
C GLU A 150 -0.32 -17.38 -3.80
N LYS A 151 -0.06 -17.71 -2.53
CA LYS A 151 -0.91 -18.64 -1.74
C LYS A 151 -2.31 -18.11 -1.49
N THR A 152 -2.45 -16.80 -1.29
CA THR A 152 -3.74 -16.19 -0.90
C THR A 152 -4.59 -15.77 -2.10
N THR A 153 -3.94 -15.44 -3.21
CA THR A 153 -4.61 -14.85 -4.39
C THR A 153 -4.52 -15.72 -5.64
N GLY A 154 -3.60 -16.68 -5.68
CA GLY A 154 -3.28 -17.45 -6.90
C GLY A 154 -2.48 -16.66 -7.94
N ILE A 155 -2.02 -15.44 -7.61
CA ILE A 155 -1.32 -14.55 -8.54
C ILE A 155 0.15 -14.45 -8.10
N ASN A 156 1.05 -14.71 -9.04
CA ASN A 156 2.48 -14.54 -8.81
C ASN A 156 2.90 -13.09 -9.09
N PHE A 157 3.37 -12.38 -8.05
CA PHE A 157 3.87 -11.00 -8.13
C PHE A 157 5.41 -10.92 -8.09
N SER A 158 6.13 -12.03 -8.32
CA SER A 158 7.60 -12.07 -8.27
C SER A 158 8.23 -11.02 -9.19
N ASP A 159 7.79 -10.94 -10.46
CA ASP A 159 8.36 -9.98 -11.43
C ASP A 159 8.13 -8.53 -11.01
N PHE A 160 6.93 -8.22 -10.50
CA PHE A 160 6.59 -6.89 -9.99
C PHE A 160 7.52 -6.51 -8.82
N ILE A 161 7.67 -7.39 -7.83
CA ILE A 161 8.51 -7.15 -6.65
C ILE A 161 9.99 -7.08 -7.05
N ASN A 162 10.44 -7.95 -7.96
CA ASN A 162 11.81 -7.95 -8.48
C ASN A 162 12.16 -6.64 -9.20
N GLN A 163 11.25 -6.09 -10.00
CA GLN A 163 11.51 -4.87 -10.75
C GLN A 163 11.48 -3.61 -9.87
N TYR A 164 10.47 -3.51 -9.00
CA TYR A 164 10.14 -2.22 -8.37
C TYR A 164 10.51 -2.11 -6.89
N VAL A 165 10.66 -3.24 -6.18
CA VAL A 165 10.99 -3.26 -4.75
C VAL A 165 12.44 -3.67 -4.53
N ILE A 166 12.86 -4.75 -5.20
CA ILE A 166 14.25 -5.25 -5.18
C ILE A 166 15.10 -4.51 -6.21
N GLY A 167 14.54 -4.24 -7.38
CA GLY A 167 15.15 -3.42 -8.42
C GLY A 167 14.99 -1.92 -8.15
N VAL A 168 15.53 -1.13 -9.07
CA VAL A 168 15.51 0.34 -9.01
C VAL A 168 14.54 0.96 -10.01
N GLN A 169 13.77 0.15 -10.74
CA GLN A 169 12.88 0.68 -11.77
C GLN A 169 11.78 1.54 -11.14
N THR A 170 11.46 2.65 -11.79
CA THR A 170 10.32 3.48 -11.41
C THR A 170 9.03 2.76 -11.74
N ILE A 171 8.09 2.70 -10.78
CA ILE A 171 6.77 2.11 -11.00
C ILE A 171 5.99 2.99 -11.99
N PRO A 172 5.54 2.45 -13.14
CA PRO A 172 4.66 3.17 -14.05
C PRO A 172 3.22 3.14 -13.52
N VAL A 173 2.93 3.94 -12.49
CA VAL A 173 1.64 3.91 -11.75
C VAL A 173 0.42 3.99 -12.67
N SER A 174 0.51 4.75 -13.77
CA SER A 174 -0.56 4.89 -14.76
C SER A 174 -0.96 3.61 -15.47
N ASP A 175 -0.06 2.62 -15.54
CA ASP A 175 -0.30 1.35 -16.22
C ASP A 175 -1.18 0.42 -15.38
N TYR A 176 -1.25 0.67 -14.06
CA TYR A 176 -2.05 -0.12 -13.12
C TYR A 176 -3.44 0.46 -12.90
N PHE A 177 -3.57 1.79 -12.83
CA PHE A 177 -4.87 2.45 -12.66
C PHE A 177 -4.86 3.92 -13.06
N ASN A 178 -6.04 4.44 -13.41
CA ASN A 178 -6.24 5.86 -13.74
C ASN A 178 -6.92 6.61 -12.58
N LEU A 179 -6.12 7.04 -11.60
CA LEU A 179 -6.62 7.72 -10.40
C LEU A 179 -7.30 9.06 -10.73
N SER A 180 -6.73 9.84 -11.66
CA SER A 180 -7.30 11.14 -12.07
C SER A 180 -8.71 10.99 -12.63
N ASN A 181 -8.93 10.07 -13.57
CA ASN A 181 -10.26 9.84 -14.12
C ASN A 181 -11.22 9.29 -13.06
N ALA A 182 -10.75 8.47 -12.14
CA ALA A 182 -11.57 7.97 -11.05
C ALA A 182 -11.99 9.08 -10.07
N ILE A 183 -11.12 10.05 -9.76
CA ILE A 183 -11.47 11.24 -8.98
C ILE A 183 -12.56 12.03 -9.71
N TRP A 184 -12.35 12.37 -10.98
CA TRP A 184 -13.33 13.15 -11.75
C TRP A 184 -14.66 12.43 -11.89
N SER A 185 -14.64 11.11 -12.13
CA SER A 185 -15.86 10.29 -12.15
C SER A 185 -16.52 10.26 -10.78
N TYR A 186 -15.76 10.23 -9.68
CA TYR A 186 -16.35 10.18 -8.36
C TYR A 186 -17.09 11.47 -7.99
N LYS A 187 -16.46 12.62 -8.28
CA LYS A 187 -16.93 13.98 -7.94
C LYS A 187 -18.02 14.49 -8.89
N PHE A 188 -17.83 14.34 -10.20
CA PHE A 188 -18.62 15.06 -11.20
C PHE A 188 -19.45 14.16 -12.12
N ASN A 189 -19.12 12.88 -12.26
CA ASN A 189 -19.81 11.99 -13.19
C ASN A 189 -20.20 10.66 -12.55
N LYS A 190 -21.29 10.70 -11.75
CA LYS A 190 -21.78 9.56 -10.96
C LYS A 190 -22.13 8.33 -11.81
N HIS A 191 -22.54 8.51 -13.07
CA HIS A 191 -22.94 7.42 -13.97
C HIS A 191 -21.76 6.51 -14.35
N ASN A 192 -20.53 7.03 -14.34
CA ASN A 192 -19.32 6.27 -14.71
C ASN A 192 -18.60 5.65 -13.51
N LYS A 193 -19.16 5.74 -12.29
CA LYS A 193 -18.52 5.21 -11.07
C LYS A 193 -18.28 3.69 -11.14
N SER A 194 -19.13 2.95 -11.83
CA SER A 194 -18.97 1.50 -12.04
C SER A 194 -17.66 1.15 -12.76
N ASN A 195 -17.18 2.02 -13.65
CA ASN A 195 -15.95 1.80 -14.43
C ASN A 195 -14.69 1.76 -13.54
N TYR A 196 -14.76 2.36 -12.35
CA TYR A 196 -13.65 2.43 -11.39
C TYR A 196 -13.96 1.66 -10.10
N LYS A 197 -14.92 0.72 -10.13
CA LYS A 197 -15.37 -0.04 -8.96
C LYS A 197 -14.21 -0.61 -8.14
N TYR A 198 -13.27 -1.30 -8.78
CA TYR A 198 -12.15 -1.93 -8.07
C TYR A 198 -11.18 -0.90 -7.50
N LEU A 199 -10.96 0.22 -8.18
CA LEU A 199 -10.13 1.30 -7.64
C LEU A 199 -10.77 1.97 -6.43
N TYR A 200 -12.09 2.18 -6.43
CA TYR A 200 -12.79 2.68 -5.24
C TYR A 200 -12.71 1.69 -4.08
N GLN A 201 -12.87 0.39 -4.35
CA GLN A 201 -12.71 -0.66 -3.33
C GLN A 201 -11.27 -0.72 -2.78
N THR A 202 -10.25 -0.58 -3.63
CA THR A 202 -8.84 -0.43 -3.24
C THR A 202 -8.70 0.72 -2.24
N LEU A 203 -9.27 1.89 -2.55
CA LEU A 203 -9.24 3.05 -1.65
C LEU A 203 -10.07 2.89 -0.35
N GLY A 204 -10.77 1.76 -0.17
CA GLY A 204 -11.64 1.51 0.98
C GLY A 204 -13.03 2.17 0.86
N ILE A 205 -13.35 2.76 -0.28
CA ILE A 205 -14.66 3.35 -0.54
C ILE A 205 -15.64 2.21 -0.75
N LYS A 206 -16.51 2.00 0.25
CA LYS A 206 -17.63 1.06 0.12
C LYS A 206 -18.52 1.53 -1.02
N SER A 207 -18.94 0.61 -1.86
CA SER A 207 -20.10 0.80 -2.71
C SER A 207 -21.30 0.97 -1.78
N LYS A 208 -21.61 2.20 -1.35
CA LYS A 208 -22.95 2.47 -0.83
C LYS A 208 -23.92 2.07 -1.94
N GLU A 209 -24.85 1.22 -1.55
CA GLU A 209 -25.98 0.72 -2.31
C GLU A 209 -26.56 1.82 -3.21
N GLN A 210 -26.91 1.43 -4.44
CA GLN A 210 -27.71 2.26 -5.33
C GLN A 210 -28.95 2.81 -4.61
#